data_AF-A0A2G5CB20-F1
#
_entry.id   AF-A0A2G5CB20-F1
#
_cell.length_a   1.000
_cell.length_b   1.000
_cell.length_c   1.000
_cell.angle_alpha   90.00
_cell.angle_beta   90.00
_cell.angle_gamma   90.00
#
_symmetry.space_group_name_H-M   'P 1'
#
loop_
_entity.id
_entity.type
_entity.pdbx_description
1 polymer ?
#
loop_
_entity_poly.entity_id
_entity_poly.type
_entity_poly.pdbx_seq_one_letter_code
_entity_poly.pdbx_strand_id
1 'polypeptide(L)'
;MVRGENNRSQDKNSGAFFVATLVLWSVSIFFEILFNRRTELVSIVAGCFFFQFANWVIRFTLSRDPLFVNTSVSLLHSSLTSISVILILINQWIAKGPGMFEHSQLFAATWPGAYPALCFSCGYFAYDQWDMLHYRLFSGLIPSILVHHLILLVCFTLALFRNITINYLILTLICEVHSIFLHTRKVRRMAGIRDAKSKIVKVEWVLSWIAFFVARLASHMLIIIKLIKDADKFDKGIELPLALFGMVGMNLLNVFLGIDLFKAFRREINPPQNHQE
;
A
#
# COMPACT_ATOMS: atom_id res chain seq x y z
N MET A 1 -6.30 34.34 4.92
CA MET A 1 -5.02 34.26 4.17
C MET A 1 -3.94 33.49 4.95
N VAL A 2 -3.64 33.83 6.20
CA VAL A 2 -2.60 33.17 7.04
C VAL A 2 -2.67 31.64 7.10
N ARG A 3 -3.87 31.04 7.25
CA ARG A 3 -4.04 29.58 7.31
C ARG A 3 -3.70 28.87 5.98
N GLY A 4 -3.86 29.55 4.85
CA GLY A 4 -3.53 29.01 3.53
C GLY A 4 -2.03 29.06 3.22
N GLU A 5 -1.32 30.08 3.73
CA GLU A 5 0.14 30.17 3.61
C GLU A 5 0.86 29.17 4.50
N ASN A 6 0.37 28.98 5.73
CA ASN A 6 0.95 28.02 6.67
C ASN A 6 0.81 26.57 6.20
N ASN A 7 -0.31 26.22 5.54
CA ASN A 7 -0.47 24.90 4.93
C ASN A 7 0.48 24.71 3.74
N ARG A 8 0.66 25.73 2.88
CA ARG A 8 1.58 25.63 1.73
C ARG A 8 3.05 25.50 2.15
N SER A 9 3.46 26.19 3.21
CA SER A 9 4.83 26.08 3.73
C SER A 9 5.09 24.70 4.34
N GLN A 10 4.12 24.17 5.09
CA GLN A 10 4.19 22.80 5.63
C GLN A 10 4.25 21.77 4.51
N ASP A 11 3.38 21.84 3.50
CA ASP A 11 3.38 20.91 2.37
C ASP A 11 4.71 20.93 1.60
N LYS A 12 5.34 22.11 1.47
CA LYS A 12 6.65 22.25 0.81
C LYS A 12 7.75 21.55 1.61
N ASN A 13 7.78 21.72 2.93
CA ASN A 13 8.78 21.10 3.79
C ASN A 13 8.62 19.57 3.84
N SER A 14 7.38 19.09 4.00
CA SER A 14 7.08 17.65 3.96
C SER A 14 7.44 17.04 2.62
N GLY A 15 7.08 17.70 1.52
CA GLY A 15 7.39 17.23 0.17
C GLY A 15 8.90 17.06 -0.05
N ALA A 16 9.71 18.02 0.40
CA ALA A 16 11.16 17.94 0.28
C ALA A 16 11.75 16.74 1.03
N PHE A 17 11.24 16.44 2.24
CA PHE A 17 11.66 15.26 3.00
C PHE A 17 11.37 13.96 2.24
N PHE A 18 10.16 13.78 1.71
CA PHE A 18 9.79 12.56 0.98
C PHE A 18 10.45 12.43 -0.39
N VAL A 19 10.81 13.54 -1.03
CA VAL A 19 11.67 13.52 -2.23
C VAL A 19 13.07 13.03 -1.85
N ALA A 20 13.66 13.59 -0.79
CA ALA A 20 15.01 13.19 -0.37
C ALA A 20 15.10 11.71 -0.01
N THR A 21 14.12 11.18 0.75
CA THR A 21 14.09 9.75 1.10
C THR A 21 13.87 8.86 -0.13
N LEU A 22 13.03 9.27 -1.08
CA LEU A 22 12.82 8.52 -2.33
C LEU A 22 14.09 8.50 -3.20
N VAL A 23 14.83 9.62 -3.26
CA VAL A 23 16.10 9.69 -3.99
C VAL A 23 17.15 8.79 -3.34
N LEU A 24 17.30 8.85 -2.01
CA LEU A 24 18.23 7.99 -1.27
C LEU A 24 17.88 6.50 -1.45
N TRP A 25 16.60 6.17 -1.37
CA TRP A 25 16.11 4.82 -1.65
C TRP A 25 16.40 4.39 -3.10
N SER A 26 16.18 5.26 -4.08
CA SER A 26 16.45 4.94 -5.48
C SER A 26 17.95 4.67 -5.70
N VAL A 27 18.81 5.52 -5.12
CA VAL A 27 20.27 5.35 -5.18
C VAL A 27 20.69 4.02 -4.56
N SER A 28 20.12 3.60 -3.43
CA SER A 28 20.47 2.31 -2.82
C SER A 28 20.06 1.12 -3.69
N ILE A 29 18.88 1.15 -4.32
CA ILE A 29 18.45 0.11 -5.26
C ILE A 29 19.39 0.03 -6.47
N PHE A 30 19.70 1.17 -7.10
CA PHE A 30 20.63 1.19 -8.24
C PHE A 30 22.03 0.75 -7.84
N PHE A 31 22.48 1.07 -6.62
CA PHE A 31 23.75 0.62 -6.12
C PHE A 31 23.81 -0.91 -6.03
N GLU A 32 22.80 -1.54 -5.44
CA GLU A 32 22.70 -3.00 -5.34
C GLU A 32 22.66 -3.69 -6.72
N ILE A 33 21.93 -3.11 -7.68
CA ILE A 33 21.83 -3.66 -9.03
C ILE A 33 23.17 -3.56 -9.78
N LEU A 34 23.79 -2.37 -9.78
CA LEU A 34 24.94 -2.07 -10.63
C LEU A 34 26.26 -2.57 -10.02
N PHE A 35 26.48 -2.34 -8.73
CA PHE A 35 27.75 -2.65 -8.07
C PHE A 35 27.73 -4.03 -7.41
N ASN A 36 26.63 -4.41 -6.76
CA ASN A 36 26.50 -5.73 -6.12
C ASN A 36 25.90 -6.81 -7.04
N ARG A 37 25.59 -6.46 -8.30
CA ARG A 37 25.08 -7.37 -9.35
C ARG A 37 23.80 -8.14 -8.95
N ARG A 38 22.95 -7.54 -8.12
CA ARG A 38 21.65 -8.09 -7.69
C ARG A 38 20.60 -7.91 -8.79
N THR A 39 20.70 -8.69 -9.87
CA THR A 39 19.86 -8.54 -11.07
C THR A 39 18.38 -8.83 -10.82
N GLU A 40 18.04 -9.59 -9.77
CA GLU A 40 16.65 -9.86 -9.39
C GLU A 40 15.88 -8.58 -9.00
N LEU A 41 16.59 -7.56 -8.49
CA LEU A 41 16.02 -6.27 -8.11
C LEU A 41 15.62 -5.41 -9.33
N VAL A 42 16.04 -5.77 -10.55
CA VAL A 42 15.56 -5.12 -11.79
C VAL A 42 14.04 -5.21 -11.92
N SER A 43 13.42 -6.21 -11.30
CA SER A 43 11.95 -6.35 -11.22
C SER A 43 11.27 -5.15 -10.56
N ILE A 44 11.94 -4.48 -9.61
CA ILE A 44 11.45 -3.24 -8.98
C ILE A 44 11.39 -2.12 -10.02
N VAL A 45 12.47 -1.95 -10.79
CA VAL A 45 12.58 -0.94 -11.85
C VAL A 45 11.54 -1.20 -12.94
N ALA A 46 11.38 -2.45 -13.36
CA ALA A 46 10.34 -2.85 -14.30
C ALA A 46 8.93 -2.54 -13.79
N GLY A 47 8.64 -2.79 -12.52
CA GLY A 47 7.38 -2.40 -11.88
C GLY A 47 7.14 -0.89 -11.94
N CYS A 48 8.14 -0.08 -11.62
CA CYS A 48 8.06 1.39 -11.71
C CYS A 48 7.69 1.85 -13.14
N PHE A 49 8.38 1.32 -14.16
CA PHE A 49 8.08 1.65 -15.57
C PHE A 49 6.70 1.16 -16.00
N PHE A 50 6.26 -0.02 -15.54
CA PHE A 50 4.92 -0.53 -15.83
C PHE A 50 3.83 0.44 -15.33
N PHE A 51 3.93 0.93 -14.09
CA PHE A 51 2.94 1.86 -13.54
C PHE A 51 3.06 3.26 -14.14
N GLN A 52 4.26 3.72 -14.50
CA GLN A 52 4.45 4.96 -15.26
C GLN A 52 3.79 4.86 -16.65
N PHE A 53 3.90 3.72 -17.31
CA PHE A 53 3.21 3.48 -18.58
C PHE A 53 1.69 3.43 -18.39
N ALA A 54 1.19 2.74 -17.37
CA ALA A 54 -0.24 2.72 -17.04
C ALA A 54 -0.79 4.13 -16.77
N ASN A 55 -0.04 4.96 -16.04
CA ASN A 55 -0.35 6.37 -15.83
C ASN A 55 -0.51 7.12 -17.15
N TRP A 56 0.46 6.99 -18.06
CA TRP A 56 0.41 7.60 -19.39
C TRP A 56 -0.82 7.16 -20.19
N VAL A 57 -1.11 5.85 -20.21
CA VAL A 57 -2.31 5.30 -20.88
C VAL A 57 -3.58 5.90 -20.29
N ILE A 58 -3.73 5.93 -18.97
CA ILE A 58 -4.93 6.46 -18.29
C ILE A 58 -5.08 7.97 -18.55
N ARG A 59 -3.96 8.73 -18.54
CA ARG A 59 -3.95 10.16 -18.87
C ARG A 59 -4.41 10.44 -20.29
N PHE A 60 -4.02 9.57 -21.22
CA PHE A 60 -4.38 9.70 -22.62
C PHE A 60 -5.82 9.28 -22.92
N THR A 61 -6.31 8.23 -22.27
CA THR A 61 -7.57 7.56 -22.62
C THR A 61 -8.77 7.94 -21.75
N LEU A 62 -8.58 8.20 -20.45
CA LEU A 62 -9.68 8.32 -19.49
C LEU A 62 -9.82 9.72 -18.87
N SER A 63 -8.73 10.30 -18.36
CA SER A 63 -8.78 11.61 -17.70
C SER A 63 -7.39 12.20 -17.52
N ARG A 64 -7.26 13.52 -17.65
CA ARG A 64 -6.03 14.25 -17.34
C ARG A 64 -5.94 14.70 -15.88
N ASP A 65 -7.02 14.56 -15.11
CA ASP A 65 -7.04 14.92 -13.69
C ASP A 65 -6.03 14.08 -12.89
N PRO A 66 -5.01 14.69 -12.25
CA PRO A 66 -3.97 13.94 -11.57
C PRO A 66 -4.48 13.02 -10.47
N LEU A 67 -5.50 13.43 -9.72
CA LEU A 67 -6.06 12.62 -8.64
C LEU A 67 -6.81 11.39 -9.18
N PHE A 68 -7.55 11.55 -10.28
CA PHE A 68 -8.20 10.46 -10.99
C PHE A 68 -7.17 9.46 -11.51
N VAL A 69 -6.14 9.94 -12.20
CA VAL A 69 -5.09 9.08 -12.78
C VAL A 69 -4.39 8.30 -11.69
N ASN A 70 -3.92 8.98 -10.65
CA ASN A 70 -3.26 8.37 -9.51
C ASN A 70 -4.12 7.26 -8.91
N THR A 71 -5.38 7.57 -8.60
CA THR A 71 -6.31 6.60 -8.00
C THR A 71 -6.58 5.40 -8.92
N SER A 72 -6.68 5.61 -10.23
CA SER A 72 -6.86 4.52 -11.21
C SER A 72 -5.62 3.63 -11.33
N VAL A 73 -4.42 4.19 -11.25
CA VAL A 73 -3.18 3.42 -11.21
C VAL A 73 -3.08 2.64 -9.88
N SER A 74 -3.46 3.22 -8.75
CA SER A 74 -3.56 2.51 -7.47
C SER A 74 -4.60 1.38 -7.50
N LEU A 75 -5.72 1.57 -8.20
CA LEU A 75 -6.71 0.50 -8.42
C LEU A 75 -6.12 -0.65 -9.23
N LEU A 76 -5.34 -0.34 -10.27
CA LEU A 76 -4.65 -1.36 -11.08
C LEU A 76 -3.65 -2.14 -10.22
N HIS A 77 -2.83 -1.44 -9.43
CA HIS A 77 -1.88 -2.06 -8.51
C HIS A 77 -2.58 -2.99 -7.52
N SER A 78 -3.53 -2.47 -6.75
CA SER A 78 -4.25 -3.24 -5.73
C SER A 78 -4.95 -4.47 -6.31
N SER A 79 -5.48 -4.37 -7.54
CA SER A 79 -6.08 -5.51 -8.25
C SER A 79 -5.03 -6.58 -8.61
N LEU A 80 -3.94 -6.20 -9.28
CA LEU A 80 -2.90 -7.14 -9.71
C LEU A 80 -2.19 -7.79 -8.52
N THR A 81 -1.86 -7.00 -7.50
CA THR A 81 -1.21 -7.48 -6.27
C THR A 81 -2.14 -8.41 -5.51
N SER A 82 -3.42 -8.09 -5.36
CA SER A 82 -4.38 -8.99 -4.69
C SER A 82 -4.50 -10.32 -5.41
N ILE A 83 -4.58 -10.34 -6.75
CA ILE A 83 -4.60 -11.58 -7.53
C ILE A 83 -3.33 -12.39 -7.27
N SER A 84 -2.16 -11.76 -7.33
CA SER A 84 -0.88 -12.42 -7.09
C SER A 84 -0.79 -13.00 -5.68
N VAL A 85 -1.13 -12.23 -4.65
CA VAL A 85 -1.13 -12.66 -3.24
C VAL A 85 -2.09 -13.82 -3.04
N ILE A 86 -3.33 -13.74 -3.52
CA ILE A 86 -4.32 -14.82 -3.38
C ILE A 86 -3.82 -16.11 -4.03
N LEU A 87 -3.23 -16.03 -5.23
CA LEU A 87 -2.66 -17.19 -5.91
C LEU A 87 -1.49 -17.80 -5.12
N ILE A 88 -0.59 -16.98 -4.58
CA ILE A 88 0.51 -17.45 -3.72
C ILE A 88 -0.06 -18.18 -2.50
N LEU A 89 -1.04 -17.59 -1.81
CA LEU A 89 -1.61 -18.17 -0.60
C LEU A 89 -2.37 -19.47 -0.87
N ILE A 90 -3.16 -19.54 -1.95
CA ILE A 90 -3.86 -20.77 -2.35
C ILE A 90 -2.84 -21.87 -2.65
N ASN A 91 -1.79 -21.57 -3.42
CA ASN A 91 -0.76 -22.55 -3.77
C ASN A 91 -0.02 -23.06 -2.54
N GLN A 92 0.31 -22.18 -1.59
CA GLN A 92 0.97 -22.58 -0.34
C GLN A 92 0.05 -23.36 0.59
N TRP A 93 -1.23 -22.98 0.66
CA TRP A 93 -2.22 -23.70 1.44
C TRP A 93 -2.44 -25.11 0.91
N ILE A 94 -2.51 -25.29 -0.42
CA ILE A 94 -2.62 -26.62 -1.04
C ILE A 94 -1.36 -27.45 -0.75
N ALA A 95 -0.17 -26.85 -0.83
CA ALA A 95 1.09 -27.57 -0.68
C ALA A 95 1.44 -27.92 0.77
N LYS A 96 1.11 -27.06 1.75
CA LYS A 96 1.60 -27.16 3.14
C LYS A 96 0.51 -27.03 4.20
N GLY A 97 -0.72 -26.69 3.82
CA GLY A 97 -1.82 -26.42 4.75
C GLY A 97 -1.43 -25.40 5.82
N PRO A 98 -1.84 -25.60 7.09
CA PRO A 98 -1.48 -24.71 8.19
C PRO A 98 0.04 -24.57 8.43
N GLY A 99 0.84 -25.54 7.99
CA GLY A 99 2.31 -25.51 8.11
C GLY A 99 2.97 -24.36 7.33
N MET A 100 2.25 -23.72 6.40
CA MET A 100 2.75 -22.51 5.73
C MET A 100 3.05 -21.36 6.71
N PHE A 101 2.41 -21.35 7.90
CA PHE A 101 2.61 -20.32 8.92
C PHE A 101 3.74 -20.62 9.90
N GLU A 102 4.50 -21.71 9.72
CA GLU A 102 5.67 -21.98 10.55
C GLU A 102 6.73 -20.89 10.41
N HIS A 103 7.51 -20.66 11.48
CA HIS A 103 8.54 -19.61 11.50
C HIS A 103 9.54 -19.76 10.34
N SER A 104 10.03 -20.98 10.09
CA SER A 104 10.97 -21.28 9.01
C SER A 104 10.39 -20.91 7.63
N GLN A 105 9.09 -21.08 7.45
CA GLN A 105 8.39 -20.71 6.22
C GLN A 105 8.21 -19.20 6.09
N LEU A 106 7.85 -18.50 7.16
CA LEU A 106 7.58 -17.06 7.10
C LEU A 106 8.84 -16.18 7.12
N PHE A 107 9.89 -16.63 7.83
CA PHE A 107 11.12 -15.89 8.04
C PHE A 107 12.19 -16.21 7.00
N ALA A 108 12.57 -17.48 6.83
CA ALA A 108 13.73 -17.88 6.04
C ALA A 108 13.39 -18.31 4.62
N ALA A 109 12.22 -18.91 4.40
CA ALA A 109 11.79 -19.33 3.07
C ALA A 109 11.20 -18.17 2.26
N THR A 110 11.13 -18.37 0.95
CA THR A 110 10.42 -17.48 0.01
C THR A 110 9.44 -18.32 -0.78
N TRP A 111 8.15 -18.00 -0.70
CA TRP A 111 7.15 -18.73 -1.46
C TRP A 111 7.29 -18.48 -2.96
N PRO A 112 6.99 -19.46 -3.83
CA PRO A 112 6.97 -19.25 -5.28
C PRO A 112 6.11 -18.04 -5.65
N GLY A 113 6.69 -17.08 -6.35
CA GLY A 113 6.04 -15.83 -6.75
C GLY A 113 6.08 -14.71 -5.71
N ALA A 114 6.46 -14.97 -4.45
CA ALA A 114 6.51 -13.94 -3.40
C ALA A 114 7.55 -12.85 -3.68
N TYR A 115 8.78 -13.22 -4.03
CA TYR A 115 9.84 -12.26 -4.35
C TYR A 115 9.46 -11.30 -5.48
N PRO A 116 9.02 -11.78 -6.68
CA PRO A 116 8.63 -10.87 -7.75
C PRO A 116 7.36 -10.06 -7.42
N ALA A 117 6.39 -10.62 -6.69
CA ALA A 117 5.20 -9.85 -6.25
C ALA A 117 5.59 -8.69 -5.32
N LEU A 118 6.55 -8.93 -4.42
CA LEU A 118 7.08 -7.91 -3.52
C LEU A 118 7.89 -6.86 -4.28
N CYS A 119 8.72 -7.26 -5.25
CA CYS A 119 9.43 -6.33 -6.13
C CYS A 119 8.48 -5.45 -6.94
N PHE A 120 7.46 -6.05 -7.55
CA PHE A 120 6.45 -5.35 -8.34
C PHE A 120 5.71 -4.30 -7.48
N SER A 121 5.35 -4.68 -6.25
CA SER A 121 4.72 -3.77 -5.29
C SER A 121 5.66 -2.67 -4.81
N CYS A 122 6.94 -2.99 -4.59
CA CYS A 122 7.94 -2.00 -4.22
C CYS A 122 8.13 -0.94 -5.33
N GLY A 123 8.18 -1.38 -6.60
CA GLY A 123 8.23 -0.52 -7.76
C GLY A 123 7.00 0.40 -7.87
N TYR A 124 5.80 -0.13 -7.60
CA TYR A 124 4.58 0.68 -7.49
C TYR A 124 4.69 1.75 -6.41
N PHE A 125 5.05 1.40 -5.18
CA PHE A 125 5.06 2.36 -4.07
C PHE A 125 6.03 3.53 -4.31
N ALA A 126 7.17 3.25 -4.97
CA ALA A 126 8.13 4.27 -5.37
C ALA A 126 7.56 5.19 -6.47
N TYR A 127 6.98 4.60 -7.53
CA TYR A 127 6.31 5.36 -8.59
C TYR A 127 5.16 6.21 -8.02
N ASP A 128 4.31 5.66 -7.16
CA ASP A 128 3.13 6.33 -6.65
C ASP A 128 3.50 7.45 -5.66
N GLN A 129 4.55 7.24 -4.85
CA GLN A 129 5.14 8.31 -4.06
C GLN A 129 5.66 9.45 -4.94
N TRP A 130 6.35 9.14 -6.04
CA TRP A 130 6.80 10.14 -6.99
C TRP A 130 5.63 10.91 -7.64
N ASP A 131 4.60 10.20 -8.12
CA ASP A 131 3.42 10.81 -8.74
C ASP A 131 2.67 11.72 -7.74
N MET A 132 2.47 11.28 -6.50
CA MET A 132 1.88 12.11 -5.44
C MET A 132 2.72 13.35 -5.12
N LEU A 133 4.05 13.25 -5.10
CA LEU A 133 4.94 14.38 -4.85
C LEU A 133 4.93 15.37 -6.02
N HIS A 134 4.98 14.86 -7.26
CA HIS A 134 5.00 15.66 -8.48
C HIS A 134 3.70 16.46 -8.65
N TYR A 135 2.55 15.82 -8.44
CA TYR A 135 1.23 16.44 -8.57
C TYR A 135 0.67 17.02 -7.27
N ARG A 136 1.45 16.99 -6.17
CA ARG A 136 1.06 17.50 -4.84
C ARG A 136 -0.27 16.93 -4.33
N LEU A 137 -0.44 15.61 -4.46
CA LEU A 137 -1.64 14.88 -4.06
C LEU A 137 -1.68 14.53 -2.55
N PHE A 138 -0.99 15.33 -1.73
CA PHE A 138 -0.86 15.13 -0.29
C PHE A 138 -1.15 16.44 0.44
N SER A 139 -1.40 16.37 1.75
CA SER A 139 -1.60 17.56 2.57
C SER A 139 -1.16 17.32 4.02
N GLY A 140 -0.65 18.38 4.63
CA GLY A 140 -0.25 18.43 6.03
C GLY A 140 1.23 18.15 6.28
N LEU A 141 1.65 18.37 7.52
CA LEU A 141 3.03 18.17 7.94
C LEU A 141 3.46 16.69 7.93
N ILE A 142 2.53 15.79 8.26
CA ILE A 142 2.76 14.33 8.26
C ILE A 142 1.67 13.67 7.41
N PRO A 143 1.80 13.69 6.07
CA PRO A 143 0.81 13.08 5.20
C PRO A 143 0.80 11.56 5.40
N SER A 144 -0.31 11.04 5.95
CA SER A 144 -0.45 9.61 6.29
C SER A 144 -0.15 8.69 5.11
N ILE A 145 -0.54 9.09 3.89
CA ILE A 145 -0.27 8.34 2.67
C ILE A 145 1.22 8.31 2.28
N LEU A 146 1.97 9.40 2.47
CA LEU A 146 3.41 9.38 2.19
C LEU A 146 4.19 8.61 3.27
N VAL A 147 3.75 8.70 4.54
CA VAL A 147 4.31 7.88 5.62
C VAL A 147 4.07 6.39 5.38
N HIS A 148 2.87 6.03 4.90
CA HIS A 148 2.53 4.66 4.50
C HIS A 148 3.54 4.13 3.47
N HIS A 149 3.81 4.90 2.41
CA HIS A 149 4.74 4.49 1.36
C HIS A 149 6.17 4.38 1.88
N LEU A 150 6.60 5.33 2.72
CA LEU A 150 7.93 5.28 3.32
C LEU A 150 8.13 4.02 4.17
N ILE A 151 7.18 3.67 5.03
CA ILE A 151 7.24 2.45 5.85
C ILE A 151 7.33 1.21 4.95
N LEU A 152 6.48 1.12 3.92
CA LEU A 152 6.47 0.00 2.99
C LEU A 152 7.78 -0.11 2.22
N LEU A 153 8.31 0.99 1.67
CA LEU A 153 9.58 1.00 0.95
C LEU A 153 10.74 0.54 1.84
N VAL A 154 10.82 1.01 3.08
CA VAL A 154 11.86 0.60 4.04
C VAL A 154 11.75 -0.90 4.36
N CYS A 155 10.56 -1.37 4.76
CA CYS A 155 10.36 -2.77 5.14
C CYS A 155 10.56 -3.74 3.96
N PHE A 156 10.01 -3.41 2.78
CA PHE A 156 10.10 -4.26 1.60
C PHE A 156 11.53 -4.35 1.10
N THR A 157 12.23 -3.23 1.05
CA THR A 157 13.62 -3.21 0.56
C THR A 157 14.54 -3.96 1.49
N LEU A 158 14.40 -3.84 2.81
CA LEU A 158 15.21 -4.64 3.72
C LEU A 158 14.96 -6.14 3.52
N ALA A 159 13.70 -6.56 3.41
CA ALA A 159 13.35 -7.95 3.17
C ALA A 159 13.91 -8.47 1.84
N LEU A 160 13.89 -7.67 0.78
CA LEU A 160 14.46 -8.01 -0.54
C LEU A 160 15.99 -8.08 -0.52
N PHE A 161 16.64 -7.16 0.21
CA PHE A 161 18.11 -7.13 0.34
C PHE A 161 18.62 -8.33 1.12
N ARG A 162 17.96 -8.68 2.23
CA ARG A 162 18.33 -9.78 3.11
C ARG A 162 17.72 -11.14 2.72
N ASN A 163 16.76 -11.15 1.80
CA ASN A 163 16.00 -12.33 1.38
C ASN A 163 15.35 -13.10 2.54
N ILE A 164 14.81 -12.37 3.51
CA ILE A 164 14.15 -12.89 4.70
C ILE A 164 12.88 -12.08 4.96
N THR A 165 11.93 -12.64 5.69
CA THR A 165 10.62 -12.03 6.05
C THR A 165 9.71 -11.67 4.86
N ILE A 166 10.08 -12.05 3.64
CA ILE A 166 9.30 -11.77 2.42
C ILE A 166 7.88 -12.32 2.54
N ASN A 167 7.73 -13.52 3.08
CA ASN A 167 6.41 -14.14 3.22
C ASN A 167 5.54 -13.45 4.28
N TYR A 168 6.13 -12.88 5.35
CA TYR A 168 5.40 -11.98 6.24
C TYR A 168 4.84 -10.76 5.47
N LEU A 169 5.65 -10.17 4.58
CA LEU A 169 5.21 -9.02 3.79
C LEU A 169 4.13 -9.40 2.77
N ILE A 170 4.20 -10.58 2.15
CA ILE A 170 3.10 -11.10 1.32
C ILE A 170 1.80 -11.23 2.13
N LEU A 171 1.86 -11.73 3.37
CA LEU A 171 0.69 -11.77 4.24
C LEU A 171 0.17 -10.37 4.56
N THR A 172 1.05 -9.38 4.75
CA THR A 172 0.61 -7.99 4.98
C THR A 172 -0.10 -7.40 3.75
N LEU A 173 0.31 -7.77 2.53
CA LEU A 173 -0.27 -7.31 1.26
C LEU A 173 -1.68 -7.85 0.98
N ILE A 174 -2.20 -8.76 1.80
CA ILE A 174 -3.64 -9.11 1.79
C ILE A 174 -4.50 -7.84 1.96
N CYS A 175 -3.98 -6.80 2.62
CA CYS A 175 -4.64 -5.50 2.76
C CYS A 175 -5.02 -4.82 1.43
N GLU A 176 -4.37 -5.18 0.33
CA GLU A 176 -4.68 -4.66 -1.01
C GLU A 176 -6.07 -5.08 -1.50
N VAL A 177 -6.62 -6.18 -0.98
CA VAL A 177 -8.01 -6.58 -1.28
C VAL A 177 -8.98 -5.49 -0.83
N HIS A 178 -8.73 -4.87 0.33
CA HIS A 178 -9.50 -3.71 0.78
C HIS A 178 -9.23 -2.47 -0.09
N SER A 179 -7.98 -2.26 -0.50
CA SER A 179 -7.60 -1.14 -1.36
C SER A 179 -8.37 -1.13 -2.69
N ILE A 180 -8.70 -2.30 -3.27
CA ILE A 180 -9.55 -2.40 -4.47
C ILE A 180 -10.89 -1.69 -4.25
N PHE A 181 -11.59 -2.00 -3.16
CA PHE A 181 -12.89 -1.38 -2.86
C PHE A 181 -12.75 0.12 -2.59
N LEU A 182 -11.70 0.52 -1.87
CA LEU A 182 -11.41 1.92 -1.59
C LEU A 182 -11.17 2.74 -2.87
N HIS A 183 -10.32 2.25 -3.77
CA HIS A 183 -10.01 2.94 -5.01
C HIS A 183 -11.17 2.90 -6.00
N THR A 184 -11.87 1.77 -6.11
CA THR A 184 -13.11 1.66 -6.91
C THR A 184 -14.13 2.69 -6.48
N ARG A 185 -14.37 2.81 -5.16
CA ARG A 185 -15.25 3.83 -4.59
C ARG A 185 -14.80 5.24 -4.97
N LYS A 186 -13.52 5.54 -4.80
CA LYS A 186 -12.97 6.86 -5.08
C LYS A 186 -13.11 7.20 -6.57
N VAL A 187 -12.77 6.29 -7.49
CA VAL A 187 -12.97 6.45 -8.94
C VAL A 187 -14.43 6.70 -9.30
N ARG A 188 -15.34 5.86 -8.78
CA ARG A 188 -16.79 6.02 -9.00
C ARG A 188 -17.29 7.42 -8.60
N ARG A 189 -16.84 7.92 -7.44
CA ARG A 189 -17.24 9.26 -6.95
C ARG A 189 -16.65 10.40 -7.78
N MET A 190 -15.46 10.22 -8.33
CA MET A 190 -14.83 11.18 -9.26
C MET A 190 -15.54 11.18 -10.61
N ALA A 191 -16.08 10.04 -11.05
CA ALA A 191 -16.94 9.93 -12.23
C ALA A 191 -18.38 10.49 -12.03
N GLY A 192 -18.67 11.13 -10.89
CA GLY A 192 -19.96 11.76 -10.61
C GLY A 192 -21.07 10.81 -10.14
N ILE A 193 -20.81 9.50 -10.07
CA ILE A 193 -21.80 8.51 -9.65
C ILE A 193 -21.87 8.50 -8.10
N ARG A 194 -22.81 9.25 -7.54
CA ARG A 194 -22.92 9.49 -6.08
C ARG A 194 -24.25 9.08 -5.45
N ASP A 195 -25.09 8.33 -6.17
CA ASP A 195 -26.42 7.96 -5.67
C ASP A 195 -26.34 7.01 -4.46
N ALA A 196 -26.51 7.57 -3.27
CA ALA A 196 -26.52 6.85 -2.00
C ALA A 196 -27.70 5.86 -1.86
N LYS A 197 -28.78 6.06 -2.63
CA LYS A 197 -29.92 5.14 -2.64
C LYS A 197 -29.67 3.92 -3.51
N SER A 198 -28.67 3.96 -4.39
CA SER A 198 -28.29 2.85 -5.26
C SER A 198 -27.88 1.61 -4.46
N LYS A 199 -28.42 0.46 -4.86
CA LYS A 199 -28.02 -0.86 -4.31
C LYS A 199 -26.52 -1.09 -4.46
N ILE A 200 -25.91 -0.59 -5.53
CA ILE A 200 -24.48 -0.72 -5.83
C ILE A 200 -23.64 -0.08 -4.71
N VAL A 201 -24.00 1.14 -4.29
CA VAL A 201 -23.27 1.87 -3.23
C VAL A 201 -23.37 1.16 -1.89
N LYS A 202 -24.54 0.57 -1.57
CA LYS A 202 -24.71 -0.21 -0.34
C LYS A 202 -23.87 -1.48 -0.35
N VAL A 203 -23.89 -2.24 -1.45
CA VAL A 203 -23.08 -3.45 -1.61
C VAL A 203 -21.59 -3.11 -1.52
N GLU A 204 -21.15 -2.06 -2.20
CA GLU A 204 -19.77 -1.58 -2.16
C GLU A 204 -19.32 -1.26 -0.72
N TRP A 205 -20.13 -0.56 0.06
CA TRP A 205 -19.82 -0.28 1.47
C TRP A 205 -19.75 -1.54 2.32
N VAL A 206 -20.69 -2.48 2.14
CA VAL A 206 -20.67 -3.76 2.88
C VAL A 206 -19.40 -4.54 2.56
N LEU A 207 -19.05 -4.68 1.28
CA LEU A 207 -17.83 -5.36 0.85
C LEU A 207 -16.57 -4.64 1.36
N SER A 208 -16.54 -3.30 1.29
CA SER A 208 -15.44 -2.49 1.82
C SER A 208 -15.25 -2.70 3.32
N TRP A 209 -16.33 -2.74 4.11
CA TRP A 209 -16.23 -2.99 5.55
C TRP A 209 -15.73 -4.40 5.85
N ILE A 210 -16.30 -5.42 5.19
CA ILE A 210 -15.84 -6.80 5.34
C ILE A 210 -14.34 -6.90 5.02
N ALA A 211 -13.92 -6.35 3.88
CA ALA A 211 -12.52 -6.35 3.48
C ALA A 211 -11.64 -5.56 4.46
N PHE A 212 -12.11 -4.43 5.01
CA PHE A 212 -11.36 -3.67 6.02
C PHE A 212 -11.10 -4.50 7.28
N PHE A 213 -12.13 -5.12 7.84
CA PHE A 213 -12.00 -5.91 9.06
C PHE A 213 -11.19 -7.19 8.86
N VAL A 214 -11.39 -7.89 7.74
CA VAL A 214 -10.70 -9.16 7.47
C VAL A 214 -9.29 -8.94 6.94
N ALA A 215 -9.16 -8.17 5.86
CA ALA A 215 -7.91 -8.07 5.09
C ALA A 215 -6.90 -7.09 5.69
N ARG A 216 -7.34 -6.15 6.56
CA ARG A 216 -6.45 -5.23 7.29
C ARG A 216 -6.38 -5.57 8.76
N LEU A 217 -7.49 -5.45 9.50
CA LEU A 217 -7.43 -5.56 10.96
C LEU A 217 -7.10 -6.98 11.42
N ALA A 218 -7.89 -7.98 11.04
CA ALA A 218 -7.66 -9.36 11.49
C ALA A 218 -6.31 -9.90 11.01
N SER A 219 -5.99 -9.76 9.72
CA SER A 219 -4.71 -10.23 9.16
C SER A 219 -3.50 -9.58 9.85
N HIS A 220 -3.50 -8.25 10.03
CA HIS A 220 -2.37 -7.54 10.64
C HIS A 220 -2.23 -7.87 12.12
N MET A 221 -3.35 -8.04 12.85
CA MET A 221 -3.32 -8.50 14.23
C MET A 221 -2.73 -9.92 14.35
N LEU A 222 -3.12 -10.83 13.47
CA LEU A 222 -2.57 -12.19 13.44
C LEU A 222 -1.06 -12.18 13.15
N ILE A 223 -0.59 -11.32 12.25
CA ILE A 223 0.85 -11.17 11.96
C ILE A 223 1.60 -10.64 13.19
N ILE A 224 1.08 -9.61 13.89
CA ILE A 224 1.70 -9.11 15.14
C ILE A 224 1.78 -10.21 16.19
N ILE A 225 0.68 -10.93 16.42
CA ILE A 225 0.63 -12.04 17.37
C ILE A 225 1.68 -13.09 16.98
N LYS A 226 1.82 -13.39 15.68
CA LYS A 226 2.80 -14.35 15.19
C LYS A 226 4.23 -13.88 15.41
N LEU A 227 4.54 -12.63 15.12
CA LEU A 227 5.87 -12.04 15.34
C LEU A 227 6.25 -12.09 16.83
N ILE A 228 5.31 -11.78 17.73
CA ILE A 228 5.53 -11.85 19.18
C ILE A 228 5.75 -13.30 19.63
N LYS A 229 4.93 -14.23 19.14
CA LYS A 229 5.04 -15.67 19.50
C LYS A 229 6.33 -16.32 19.01
N ASP A 230 6.88 -15.83 17.91
CA ASP A 230 8.13 -16.33 17.34
C ASP A 230 9.34 -15.47 17.71
N ALA A 231 9.19 -14.47 18.58
CA ALA A 231 10.24 -13.49 18.86
C ALA A 231 11.57 -14.12 19.30
N ASP A 232 11.50 -15.24 20.02
CA ASP A 232 12.64 -16.03 20.49
C ASP A 232 13.37 -16.80 19.37
N LYS A 233 12.71 -16.99 18.21
CA LYS A 233 13.25 -17.69 17.04
C LYS A 233 13.94 -16.75 16.05
N PHE A 234 13.73 -15.44 16.19
CA PHE A 234 14.48 -14.46 15.41
C PHE A 234 15.92 -14.38 15.91
N ASP A 235 16.86 -14.33 14.97
CA ASP A 235 18.25 -14.04 15.31
C ASP A 235 18.38 -12.65 15.97
N LYS A 236 19.48 -12.46 16.71
CA LYS A 236 19.80 -11.16 17.36
C LYS A 236 20.20 -10.12 16.31
N GLY A 237 19.21 -9.61 15.59
CA GLY A 237 19.38 -8.66 14.50
C GLY A 237 18.30 -7.58 14.46
N ILE A 238 18.25 -6.84 13.36
CA ILE A 238 17.34 -5.72 13.14
C ILE A 238 15.97 -6.15 12.60
N GLU A 239 15.83 -7.41 12.22
CA GLU A 239 14.68 -8.00 11.53
C GLU A 239 13.40 -7.90 12.36
N LEU A 240 13.43 -8.42 13.59
CA LEU A 240 12.28 -8.42 14.48
C LEU A 240 11.89 -6.98 14.90
N PRO A 241 12.83 -6.12 15.35
CA PRO A 241 12.51 -4.72 15.63
C PRO A 241 11.89 -3.99 14.43
N LEU A 242 12.43 -4.19 13.22
CA LEU A 242 11.89 -3.53 12.04
C LEU A 242 10.52 -4.09 11.63
N ALA A 243 10.32 -5.41 11.70
CA ALA A 243 9.03 -6.03 11.42
C ALA A 243 7.95 -5.53 12.39
N LEU A 244 8.27 -5.45 13.70
CA LEU A 244 7.36 -4.91 14.70
C LEU A 244 7.10 -3.42 14.46
N PHE A 245 8.13 -2.62 14.16
CA PHE A 245 7.96 -1.20 13.82
C PHE A 245 7.04 -1.01 12.61
N GLY A 246 7.28 -1.75 11.53
CA GLY A 246 6.45 -1.72 10.33
C GLY A 246 5.01 -2.08 10.65
N MET A 247 4.79 -3.17 11.40
CA MET A 247 3.44 -3.59 11.79
C MET A 247 2.73 -2.57 12.68
N VAL A 248 3.40 -2.01 13.69
CA VAL A 248 2.81 -0.98 14.57
C VAL A 248 2.45 0.27 13.76
N GLY A 249 3.38 0.75 12.91
CA GLY A 249 3.16 1.92 12.06
C GLY A 249 1.98 1.70 11.10
N MET A 250 1.91 0.55 10.44
CA MET A 250 0.83 0.22 9.51
C MET A 250 -0.53 0.07 10.20
N ASN A 251 -0.57 -0.50 11.42
CA ASN A 251 -1.81 -0.58 12.18
C ASN A 251 -2.30 0.79 12.65
N LEU A 252 -1.40 1.68 13.06
CA LEU A 252 -1.74 3.06 13.39
C LEU A 252 -2.37 3.79 12.18
N LEU A 253 -1.77 3.62 10.99
CA LEU A 253 -2.31 4.17 9.74
C LEU A 253 -3.66 3.54 9.37
N ASN A 254 -3.87 2.25 9.63
CA ASN A 254 -5.17 1.59 9.43
C ASN A 254 -6.24 2.15 10.37
N VAL A 255 -5.91 2.54 11.60
CA VAL A 255 -6.85 3.20 12.52
C VAL A 255 -7.28 4.56 11.96
N PHE A 256 -6.34 5.38 11.49
CA PHE A 256 -6.68 6.66 10.84
C PHE A 256 -7.54 6.46 9.60
N LEU A 257 -7.20 5.48 8.76
CA LEU A 257 -8.01 5.12 7.60
C LEU A 257 -9.43 4.69 8.00
N GLY A 258 -9.57 3.88 9.05
CA GLY A 258 -10.88 3.44 9.56
C GLY A 258 -11.75 4.61 10.03
N ILE A 259 -11.15 5.60 10.71
CA ILE A 259 -11.84 6.84 11.11
C ILE A 259 -12.32 7.60 9.88
N ASP A 260 -11.49 7.73 8.85
CA ASP A 260 -11.84 8.46 7.63
C ASP A 260 -12.90 7.73 6.80
N LEU A 261 -12.85 6.40 6.74
CA LEU A 261 -13.89 5.56 6.14
C LEU A 261 -15.22 5.72 6.86
N PHE A 262 -15.21 5.70 8.20
CA PHE A 262 -16.42 5.89 8.99
C PHE A 262 -17.05 7.28 8.76
N LYS A 263 -16.23 8.34 8.76
CA LYS A 263 -16.69 9.70 8.42
C LYS A 263 -17.28 9.75 7.01
N ALA A 264 -16.63 9.09 6.05
CA ALA A 264 -17.06 9.06 4.67
C ALA A 264 -18.38 8.28 4.47
N PHE A 265 -18.52 7.14 5.15
CA PHE A 265 -19.76 6.36 5.20
C PHE A 265 -20.92 7.18 5.74
N ARG A 266 -20.73 7.84 6.89
CA ARG A 266 -21.77 8.69 7.50
C ARG A 266 -22.20 9.83 6.58
N ARG A 267 -21.26 10.47 5.88
CA ARG A 267 -21.54 11.54 4.90
C ARG A 267 -22.30 11.07 3.69
N GLU A 268 -22.08 9.83 3.23
CA GLU A 268 -22.77 9.29 2.06
C GLU A 268 -24.16 8.79 2.38
N ILE A 269 -24.38 8.19 3.56
CA ILE A 269 -25.71 7.71 3.96
C ILE A 269 -26.61 8.86 4.41
N ASN A 270 -26.04 9.86 5.11
CA ASN A 270 -26.77 11.02 5.59
C ASN A 270 -26.22 12.28 4.89
N PRO A 271 -26.49 12.47 3.59
CA PRO A 271 -26.11 13.71 2.93
C PRO A 271 -26.81 14.88 3.65
N PRO A 272 -26.09 15.98 3.96
CA PRO A 272 -26.74 17.14 4.54
C PRO A 272 -27.84 17.63 3.60
N GLN A 273 -29.04 17.84 4.13
CA GLN A 273 -30.11 18.58 3.45
C GLN A 273 -29.63 20.03 3.28
N ASN A 274 -28.97 20.35 2.18
CA ASN A 274 -28.77 21.73 1.73
C ASN A 274 -28.36 21.71 0.25
N HIS A 275 -29.37 21.77 -0.61
CA HIS A 275 -29.44 22.54 -1.85
C HIS A 275 -30.89 22.45 -2.35
N GLN A 276 -31.79 23.11 -1.62
CA GLN A 276 -32.97 23.73 -2.18
C GLN A 276 -32.82 25.21 -1.87
N GLU A 277 -32.27 25.95 -2.83
CA GLU A 277 -32.50 27.37 -3.13
C GLU A 277 -31.71 27.70 -4.40
#